data_AF-A0AA35V3K4-F1
#
_entry.id   AF-A0AA35V3K4-F1
#
_cell.length_a   1.000
_cell.length_b   1.000
_cell.length_c   1.000
_cell.angle_alpha   90.00
_cell.angle_beta   90.00
_cell.angle_gamma   90.00
#
_symmetry.space_group_name_H-M   'P 1'
#
loop_
_entity.id
_entity.type
_entity.pdbx_description
1 polymer ?
#
loop_
_entity_poly.entity_id
_entity_poly.type
_entity_poly.pdbx_seq_one_letter_code
_entity_poly.pdbx_strand_id
1 'polypeptide(L)'
;MLISVLFLQEAIKGLVSEFKVPKNEDANKVKYQFQWLYTNGMLAIVFSFGLLYTTLKSRKARLWWFGTGRLRSFIADYGVPLMIIVWTAVSFSVPGKLPSGVPRRLFSPLLWESESTYHWTVIKDMGKVPPVYIFAAFIPSLMIAGLYFFNHSVASQLAQQKEFNLKNPSAYHHDILLLGFMTLLCGLLGLPPSNGVLPQSPMHTKSLAVLKKQATPHTKK
;
A
#
# COMPACT_ATOMS: atom_id res chain seq x y z
N MET A 1 8.41 10.32 10.56
CA MET A 1 8.44 9.33 11.66
C MET A 1 7.04 8.83 12.01
N LEU A 2 6.06 9.71 12.27
CA LEU A 2 4.68 9.35 12.62
C LEU A 2 4.04 8.33 11.67
N ILE A 3 4.09 8.59 10.37
CA ILE A 3 3.50 7.70 9.34
C ILE A 3 4.11 6.30 9.39
N SER A 4 5.44 6.19 9.55
CA SER A 4 6.11 4.89 9.67
C SER A 4 5.69 4.12 10.92
N VAL A 5 5.48 4.82 12.04
CA VAL A 5 4.96 4.22 13.28
C VAL A 5 3.53 3.74 13.10
N LEU A 6 2.67 4.55 12.47
CA LEU A 6 1.29 4.18 12.17
C LEU A 6 1.23 2.97 11.21
N PHE A 7 2.04 2.93 10.16
CA PHE A 7 2.11 1.77 9.26
C PHE A 7 2.57 0.51 9.97
N LEU A 8 3.57 0.60 10.86
CA LEU A 8 4.02 -0.54 11.64
C LEU A 8 2.94 -1.00 12.62
N GLN A 9 2.23 -0.05 13.25
CA GLN A 9 1.12 -0.34 14.15
C GLN A 9 -0.03 -1.05 13.40
N GLU A 10 -0.42 -0.56 12.22
CA GLU A 10 -1.46 -1.21 11.42
C GLU A 10 -1.03 -2.58 10.89
N ALA A 11 0.25 -2.76 10.55
CA ALA A 11 0.78 -4.08 10.20
C ALA A 11 0.70 -5.06 11.38
N ILE A 12 1.05 -4.62 12.60
CA ILE A 12 0.93 -5.44 13.82
C ILE A 12 -0.55 -5.73 14.13
N LYS A 13 -1.44 -4.73 14.01
CA LYS A 13 -2.88 -4.94 14.18
C LYS A 13 -3.45 -5.94 13.19
N GLY A 14 -3.04 -5.87 11.93
CA GLY A 14 -3.39 -6.85 10.90
C GLY A 14 -2.95 -8.26 11.30
N LEU A 15 -1.71 -8.42 11.76
CA LEU A 15 -1.21 -9.72 12.22
C LEU A 15 -1.96 -10.25 13.46
N VAL A 16 -2.31 -9.39 14.41
CA VAL A 16 -3.11 -9.75 15.60
C VAL A 16 -4.56 -10.08 15.21
N SER A 17 -5.10 -9.46 14.16
CA SER A 17 -6.46 -9.73 13.71
C SER A 17 -6.65 -11.14 13.17
N GLU A 18 -5.59 -11.78 12.63
CA GLU A 18 -5.60 -13.18 12.19
C GLU A 18 -5.82 -14.18 13.34
N PHE A 19 -5.53 -13.77 14.59
CA PHE A 19 -5.79 -14.56 15.79
C PHE A 19 -7.18 -14.34 16.37
N LYS A 20 -7.99 -13.45 15.80
CA LYS A 20 -9.31 -13.08 16.31
C LYS A 20 -10.39 -13.44 15.31
N VAL A 21 -11.55 -13.82 15.84
CA VAL A 21 -12.76 -13.97 15.02
C VAL A 21 -13.23 -12.56 14.60
N PRO A 22 -13.46 -12.29 13.31
CA PRO A 22 -14.01 -11.02 12.87
C PRO A 22 -15.41 -10.83 13.46
N LYS A 23 -15.68 -9.64 14.00
CA LYS A 23 -16.89 -9.34 14.79
C LYS A 23 -18.21 -9.52 14.03
N ASN A 24 -18.16 -9.59 12.70
CA ASN A 24 -19.32 -9.68 11.80
C ASN A 24 -19.53 -11.10 11.21
N GLU A 25 -18.77 -12.11 11.64
CA GLU A 25 -18.93 -13.48 11.16
C GLU A 25 -19.38 -14.44 12.27
N ASP A 26 -20.19 -15.45 11.91
CA ASP A 26 -20.69 -16.45 12.85
C ASP A 26 -19.53 -17.22 13.51
N ALA A 27 -19.40 -17.07 14.82
CA ALA A 27 -18.37 -17.72 15.63
C ALA A 27 -18.44 -19.26 15.61
N ASN A 28 -19.54 -19.83 15.13
CA ASN A 28 -19.78 -21.28 15.10
C ASN A 28 -19.24 -21.98 13.84
N LYS A 29 -18.64 -21.25 12.89
CA LYS A 29 -18.02 -21.85 11.70
C LYS A 29 -16.76 -22.63 12.10
N VAL A 30 -16.54 -23.80 11.48
CA VAL A 30 -15.35 -24.67 11.69
C VAL A 30 -14.03 -23.89 11.57
N LYS A 31 -14.01 -22.88 10.71
CA LYS A 31 -12.92 -21.90 10.50
C LYS A 31 -12.45 -21.19 11.79
N TYR A 32 -13.38 -20.91 12.71
CA TYR A 32 -13.12 -20.16 13.93
C TYR A 32 -12.92 -21.03 15.16
N GLN A 33 -12.87 -22.34 14.98
CA GLN A 33 -12.40 -23.23 16.03
C GLN A 33 -10.97 -22.87 16.42
N PHE A 34 -10.68 -22.95 17.71
CA PHE A 34 -9.41 -22.54 18.30
C PHE A 34 -8.18 -23.11 17.55
N GLN A 35 -8.23 -24.39 17.17
CA GLN A 35 -7.13 -25.05 16.46
C GLN A 35 -6.83 -24.39 15.10
N TRP A 36 -7.85 -24.05 14.31
CA TRP A 36 -7.68 -23.45 12.99
C TRP A 36 -7.31 -21.98 13.06
N LEU A 37 -7.91 -21.23 13.99
CA LEU A 37 -7.59 -19.83 14.23
C LEU A 37 -6.13 -19.66 14.68
N TYR A 38 -5.69 -20.51 15.60
CA TYR A 38 -4.31 -20.49 16.10
C TYR A 38 -3.30 -20.90 15.03
N THR A 39 -3.60 -21.95 14.26
CA THR A 39 -2.75 -22.39 13.14
C THR A 39 -2.63 -21.29 12.07
N ASN A 40 -3.74 -20.64 11.72
CA ASN A 40 -3.76 -19.52 10.77
C ASN A 40 -2.93 -18.33 11.26
N GLY A 41 -3.12 -17.92 12.52
CA GLY A 41 -2.32 -16.85 13.13
C GLY A 41 -0.83 -17.17 13.17
N MET A 42 -0.44 -18.40 13.54
CA MET A 42 0.96 -18.83 13.51
C MET A 42 1.55 -18.78 12.10
N LEU A 43 0.84 -19.27 11.09
CA LEU A 43 1.27 -19.20 9.70
C LEU A 43 1.41 -17.75 9.22
N ALA A 44 0.48 -16.86 9.62
CA ALA A 44 0.56 -15.44 9.31
C ALA A 44 1.84 -14.79 9.90
N ILE A 45 2.23 -15.16 11.12
CA ILE A 45 3.49 -14.71 11.74
C ILE A 45 4.68 -15.20 10.90
N VAL A 46 4.74 -16.49 10.60
CA VAL A 46 5.85 -17.09 9.83
C VAL A 46 5.98 -16.44 8.45
N PHE A 47 4.87 -16.26 7.73
CA PHE A 47 4.88 -15.63 6.41
C PHE A 47 5.22 -14.15 6.46
N SER A 48 4.72 -13.41 7.45
CA SER A 48 5.00 -11.97 7.61
C SER A 48 6.48 -11.72 7.91
N PHE A 49 7.04 -12.42 8.91
CA PHE A 49 8.47 -12.29 9.25
C PHE A 49 9.37 -12.88 8.15
N GLY A 50 8.95 -13.99 7.53
CA GLY A 50 9.64 -14.60 6.40
C GLY A 50 9.76 -13.63 5.22
N LEU A 51 8.65 -13.03 4.79
CA LEU A 51 8.62 -12.02 3.74
C LEU A 51 9.45 -10.78 4.11
N LEU A 52 9.32 -10.27 5.34
CA LEU A 52 10.11 -9.12 5.80
C LEU A 52 11.61 -9.42 5.73
N TYR A 53 12.04 -10.58 6.22
CA TYR A 53 13.44 -10.97 6.22
C TYR A 53 14.00 -11.13 4.80
N THR A 54 13.29 -11.86 3.93
CA THR A 54 13.78 -12.11 2.56
C THR A 54 13.76 -10.85 1.70
N THR A 55 12.77 -9.97 1.86
CA THR A 55 12.73 -8.68 1.16
C THR A 55 13.86 -7.75 1.60
N LEU A 56 14.17 -7.68 2.90
CA LEU A 56 15.32 -6.92 3.40
C LEU A 56 16.66 -7.48 2.88
N LYS A 57 16.80 -8.80 2.81
CA LYS A 57 17.98 -9.45 2.20
C LYS A 57 18.08 -9.15 0.71
N SER A 58 16.96 -9.20 -0.01
CA SER A 58 16.89 -8.90 -1.44
C SER A 58 17.24 -7.44 -1.75
N ARG A 59 16.82 -6.47 -0.93
CA ARG A 59 17.27 -5.07 -1.05
C ARG A 59 18.78 -4.90 -0.84
N LYS A 60 19.37 -5.75 0.02
CA LYS A 60 20.83 -5.80 0.24
C LYS A 60 21.58 -6.63 -0.81
N ALA A 61 20.88 -7.24 -1.79
CA ALA A 61 21.51 -8.06 -2.82
C ALA A 61 22.57 -7.27 -3.60
N ARG A 62 22.45 -5.94 -3.74
CA ARG A 62 23.49 -5.10 -4.37
C ARG A 62 24.86 -5.20 -3.70
N LEU A 63 24.95 -5.64 -2.44
CA LEU A 63 26.20 -5.78 -1.69
C LEU A 63 26.70 -7.24 -1.66
N TRP A 64 25.98 -8.19 -2.27
CA TRP A 64 26.42 -9.57 -2.33
C TRP A 64 27.68 -9.71 -3.18
N TRP A 65 28.63 -10.47 -2.64
CA TRP A 65 29.88 -10.82 -3.31
C TRP A 65 29.64 -11.87 -4.40
N PHE A 66 28.59 -12.67 -4.27
CA PHE A 66 28.21 -13.71 -5.21
C PHE A 66 27.18 -13.20 -6.23
N GLY A 67 27.41 -13.52 -7.51
CA GLY A 67 26.47 -13.27 -8.61
C GLY A 67 26.98 -12.30 -9.68
N THR A 68 26.42 -12.41 -10.89
CA THR A 68 26.73 -11.48 -11.98
C THR A 68 26.13 -10.10 -11.73
N GLY A 69 26.78 -9.04 -12.20
CA GLY A 69 26.36 -7.66 -11.93
C GLY A 69 24.93 -7.33 -12.39
N ARG A 70 24.47 -7.92 -13.49
CA ARG A 70 23.10 -7.74 -14.02
C ARG A 70 22.05 -8.43 -13.14
N LEU A 71 22.28 -9.69 -12.78
CA LEU A 71 21.36 -10.46 -11.92
C LEU A 71 21.22 -9.80 -10.54
N ARG A 72 22.32 -9.31 -10.00
CA ARG A 72 22.35 -8.60 -8.72
C ARG A 72 21.54 -7.30 -8.74
N SER A 73 21.59 -6.54 -9.83
CA SER A 73 20.74 -5.34 -9.99
C SER A 73 19.28 -5.73 -10.10
N PHE A 74 18.96 -6.71 -10.94
CA PHE A 74 17.58 -7.17 -11.12
C PHE A 74 16.93 -7.64 -9.81
N ILE A 75 17.63 -8.46 -9.02
CA ILE A 75 17.14 -8.92 -7.72
C ILE A 75 16.96 -7.76 -6.74
N ALA A 76 17.83 -6.75 -6.77
CA ALA A 76 17.71 -5.61 -5.87
C ALA A 76 16.55 -4.67 -6.25
N ASP A 77 16.28 -4.51 -7.54
CA ASP A 77 15.25 -3.61 -8.07
C ASP A 77 13.85 -4.23 -7.95
N TYR A 78 13.72 -5.51 -8.30
CA TYR A 78 12.47 -6.28 -8.26
C TYR A 78 12.34 -7.19 -7.03
N GLY A 79 13.20 -6.99 -6.02
CA GLY A 79 13.28 -7.87 -4.87
C GLY A 79 11.98 -7.99 -4.07
N VAL A 80 11.31 -6.87 -3.86
CA VAL A 80 10.02 -6.84 -3.14
C VAL A 80 8.93 -7.61 -3.89
N PRO A 81 8.59 -7.29 -5.16
CA PRO A 81 7.57 -8.06 -5.89
C PRO A 81 7.97 -9.52 -6.12
N LEU A 82 9.25 -9.83 -6.35
CA LEU A 82 9.71 -11.21 -6.51
C LEU A 82 9.49 -12.03 -5.23
N MET A 83 9.81 -11.46 -4.06
CA MET A 83 9.60 -12.16 -2.78
C MET A 83 8.12 -12.35 -2.46
N ILE A 84 7.24 -11.41 -2.87
CA ILE A 84 5.79 -11.62 -2.76
C ILE A 84 5.37 -12.84 -3.58
N ILE A 85 5.83 -12.99 -4.82
CA ILE A 85 5.51 -14.15 -5.67
C ILE A 85 6.02 -15.45 -5.03
N VAL A 86 7.26 -15.47 -4.56
CA VAL A 86 7.87 -16.65 -3.93
C VAL A 86 7.10 -17.07 -2.67
N TRP A 87 6.84 -16.15 -1.75
CA TRP A 87 6.11 -16.47 -0.52
C TRP A 87 4.65 -16.82 -0.77
N THR A 88 4.03 -16.23 -1.79
CA THR A 88 2.70 -16.63 -2.25
C THR A 88 2.73 -18.07 -2.78
N ALA A 89 3.70 -18.43 -3.61
CA ALA A 89 3.87 -19.80 -4.11
C ALA A 89 4.11 -20.79 -2.97
N VAL A 90 4.96 -20.46 -1.99
CA VAL A 90 5.18 -21.29 -0.79
C VAL A 90 3.87 -21.48 -0.01
N SER A 91 3.07 -20.44 0.16
CA SER A 91 1.75 -20.53 0.80
C SER A 91 0.80 -21.48 0.04
N PHE A 92 0.89 -21.52 -1.29
CA PHE A 92 0.15 -22.50 -2.12
C PHE A 92 0.70 -23.93 -2.02
N SER A 93 2.00 -24.09 -1.84
CA SER A 93 2.65 -25.41 -1.74
C SER A 93 2.40 -26.12 -0.41
N VAL A 94 2.04 -25.41 0.67
CA VAL A 94 1.70 -26.03 1.97
C VAL A 94 0.35 -26.75 1.85
N PRO A 95 0.32 -28.10 1.76
CA PRO A 95 -0.90 -28.86 1.56
C PRO A 95 -1.52 -29.12 2.93
N GLY A 96 -2.10 -28.10 3.54
CA GLY A 96 -3.02 -28.29 4.65
C GLY A 96 -4.39 -28.67 4.11
N LYS A 97 -5.02 -29.70 4.68
CA LYS A 97 -6.46 -29.98 4.58
C LYS A 97 -7.23 -28.85 5.29
N LEU A 98 -7.11 -27.61 4.83
CA LEU A 98 -7.86 -26.50 5.42
C LEU A 98 -9.32 -26.61 4.99
N PRO A 99 -10.27 -26.49 5.92
CA PRO A 99 -11.69 -26.43 5.59
C PRO A 99 -11.97 -25.23 4.69
N SER A 100 -12.89 -25.41 3.73
CA SER A 100 -13.35 -24.36 2.82
C SER A 100 -13.93 -23.19 3.63
N GLY A 101 -13.17 -22.10 3.74
CA GLY A 101 -13.58 -20.90 4.46
C GLY A 101 -12.47 -20.15 5.19
N VAL A 102 -11.32 -20.77 5.48
CA VAL A 102 -10.15 -20.04 6.01
C VAL A 102 -9.59 -19.15 4.90
N PRO A 103 -9.59 -17.80 5.05
CA PRO A 103 -9.11 -16.89 4.03
C PRO A 103 -7.59 -17.05 3.96
N ARG A 104 -7.12 -17.91 3.05
CA ARG A 104 -5.71 -17.89 2.62
C ARG A 104 -5.39 -16.65 1.79
N ARG A 105 -6.36 -15.76 1.59
CA ARG A 105 -6.39 -14.74 0.53
C ARG A 105 -6.96 -13.44 1.07
N LEU A 106 -6.47 -12.34 0.53
CA LEU A 106 -7.21 -11.10 0.54
C LEU A 106 -8.50 -11.33 -0.27
N PHE A 107 -9.65 -11.34 0.40
CA PHE A 107 -10.93 -11.37 -0.29
C PHE A 107 -11.21 -9.95 -0.79
N SER A 108 -11.13 -9.75 -2.10
CA SER A 108 -11.65 -8.55 -2.74
C SER A 108 -13.00 -8.92 -3.34
N PRO A 109 -14.10 -8.23 -2.98
CA PRO A 109 -15.35 -8.40 -3.69
C PRO A 109 -15.14 -8.05 -5.17
N LEU A 110 -15.93 -8.67 -6.05
CA LEU A 110 -15.81 -8.40 -7.48
C LEU A 110 -16.36 -7.00 -7.79
N LEU A 111 -15.69 -6.29 -8.70
CA LEU A 111 -16.11 -4.94 -9.11
C LEU A 111 -17.55 -4.88 -9.65
N TRP A 112 -18.03 -6.00 -10.19
CA TRP A 112 -19.34 -6.16 -10.83
C TRP A 112 -20.41 -6.79 -9.92
N GLU A 113 -20.10 -7.01 -8.65
CA GLU A 113 -21.03 -7.54 -7.66
C GLU A 113 -22.04 -6.46 -7.24
N SER A 114 -23.28 -6.84 -6.93
CA SER A 114 -24.38 -5.90 -6.69
C SER A 114 -24.14 -4.91 -5.53
N GLU A 115 -23.30 -5.29 -4.56
CA GLU A 115 -22.87 -4.37 -3.48
C GLU A 115 -21.86 -3.31 -3.98
N SER A 116 -21.05 -3.63 -4.98
CA SER A 116 -20.06 -2.71 -5.57
C SER A 116 -20.72 -1.70 -6.52
N THR A 117 -21.75 -2.12 -7.25
CA THR A 117 -22.49 -1.24 -8.19
C THR A 117 -23.32 -0.15 -7.50
N TYR A 118 -23.64 -0.29 -6.21
CA TYR A 118 -24.33 0.75 -5.43
C TYR A 118 -23.54 2.07 -5.39
N HIS A 119 -22.20 2.03 -5.32
CA HIS A 119 -21.36 3.23 -5.28
C HIS A 119 -21.55 4.12 -6.52
N TRP A 120 -21.82 3.53 -7.70
CA TRP A 120 -22.07 4.29 -8.94
C TRP A 120 -23.36 5.11 -8.92
N THR A 121 -24.24 4.90 -7.94
CA THR A 121 -25.54 5.57 -7.83
C THR A 121 -25.62 6.66 -6.77
N VAL A 122 -24.50 7.01 -6.11
CA VAL A 122 -24.46 8.02 -5.04
C VAL A 122 -25.03 9.38 -5.47
N ILE A 123 -24.86 9.77 -6.74
CA ILE A 123 -25.46 11.00 -7.30
C ILE A 123 -27.00 11.03 -7.14
N LYS A 124 -27.67 9.88 -7.26
CA LYS A 124 -29.13 9.78 -7.10
C LYS A 124 -29.58 9.91 -5.65
N ASP A 125 -28.74 9.47 -4.71
CA ASP A 125 -29.02 9.54 -3.28
C ASP A 125 -28.69 10.92 -2.69
N MET A 126 -27.81 11.72 -3.31
CA MET A 126 -27.57 13.11 -2.91
C MET A 126 -28.85 13.97 -2.90
N GLY A 127 -29.80 13.71 -3.81
CA GLY A 127 -31.08 14.43 -3.86
C GLY A 127 -32.04 14.11 -2.72
N LYS A 128 -31.79 13.06 -1.94
CA LYS A 128 -32.63 12.66 -0.78
C LYS A 128 -32.18 13.30 0.53
N VAL A 129 -31.00 13.93 0.54
CA VAL A 129 -30.39 14.49 1.75
C VAL A 129 -30.94 15.90 2.01
N PRO A 130 -31.37 16.23 3.24
CA PRO A 130 -31.82 17.57 3.56
C PRO A 130 -30.71 18.62 3.29
N PRO A 131 -31.03 19.79 2.70
CA PRO A 131 -30.04 20.81 2.33
C PRO A 131 -29.15 21.27 3.50
N VAL A 132 -29.68 21.22 4.73
CA VAL A 132 -28.95 21.56 5.96
C VAL A 132 -27.68 20.70 6.12
N TYR A 133 -27.75 19.41 5.83
CA TYR A 133 -26.58 18.51 5.91
C TYR A 133 -25.58 18.75 4.78
N ILE A 134 -26.05 19.20 3.61
CA ILE A 134 -25.18 19.58 2.48
C ILE A 134 -24.32 20.79 2.85
N PHE A 135 -24.92 21.80 3.49
CA PHE A 135 -24.16 22.96 3.99
C PHE A 135 -23.22 22.58 5.15
N ALA A 136 -23.67 21.71 6.06
CA ALA A 136 -22.82 21.22 7.15
C ALA A 136 -21.58 20.46 6.66
N ALA A 137 -21.68 19.77 5.51
CA ALA A 137 -20.57 19.04 4.89
C ALA A 137 -19.41 19.94 4.40
N PHE A 138 -19.61 21.26 4.33
CA PHE A 138 -18.54 22.20 3.99
C PHE A 138 -17.40 22.19 5.03
N ILE A 139 -17.74 22.03 6.32
CA ILE A 139 -16.77 22.00 7.42
C ILE A 139 -15.79 20.82 7.29
N PRO A 140 -16.24 19.55 7.22
CA PRO A 140 -15.34 18.42 7.02
C PRO A 140 -14.64 18.47 5.66
N SER A 141 -15.29 19.00 4.61
CA SER A 141 -14.67 19.18 3.29
C SER A 141 -13.45 20.10 3.35
N LEU A 142 -13.55 21.25 4.04
CA LEU A 142 -12.45 22.19 4.20
C LEU A 142 -11.29 21.56 5.01
N MET A 143 -11.60 20.77 6.03
CA MET A 143 -10.59 20.04 6.81
C MET A 143 -9.85 19.00 5.94
N ILE A 144 -10.58 18.24 5.12
CA ILE A 144 -9.99 17.26 4.18
C ILE A 144 -9.17 17.96 3.11
N ALA A 145 -9.63 19.09 2.57
CA ALA A 145 -8.90 19.87 1.59
C ALA A 145 -7.54 20.33 2.14
N GLY A 146 -7.49 20.82 3.38
CA GLY A 146 -6.24 21.17 4.06
C GLY A 146 -5.30 19.97 4.23
N LEU A 147 -5.83 18.81 4.63
CA LEU A 147 -5.05 17.57 4.75
C LEU A 147 -4.49 17.10 3.40
N TYR A 148 -5.28 17.20 2.33
CA TYR A 148 -4.91 16.77 0.98
C TYR A 148 -3.86 17.69 0.39
N PHE A 149 -4.01 19.00 0.58
CA PHE A 149 -3.01 19.98 0.23
C PHE A 149 -1.66 19.70 0.91
N PHE A 150 -1.67 19.45 2.24
CA PHE A 150 -0.47 19.09 2.98
C PHE A 150 0.18 17.80 2.47
N ASN A 151 -0.60 16.72 2.35
CA ASN A 151 -0.08 15.42 1.89
C ASN A 151 0.52 15.51 0.49
N HIS A 152 -0.16 16.19 -0.44
CA HIS A 152 0.33 16.38 -1.79
C HIS A 152 1.63 17.20 -1.81
N SER A 153 1.66 18.32 -1.08
CA SER A 153 2.81 19.22 -1.06
C SER A 153 4.04 18.53 -0.48
N VAL A 154 3.89 17.82 0.65
CA VAL A 154 5.00 17.07 1.28
C VAL A 154 5.44 15.90 0.41
N ALA A 155 4.52 15.14 -0.18
CA ALA A 155 4.87 14.02 -1.05
C ALA A 155 5.63 14.48 -2.30
N SER A 156 5.20 15.59 -2.92
CA SER A 156 5.84 16.14 -4.10
C SER A 156 7.23 16.72 -3.77
N GLN A 157 7.39 17.41 -2.64
CA GLN A 157 8.70 17.87 -2.15
C GLN A 157 9.66 16.70 -1.84
N LEU A 158 9.17 15.60 -1.26
CA LEU A 158 9.98 14.40 -0.99
C LEU A 158 10.38 13.68 -2.29
N ALA A 159 9.56 13.72 -3.32
CA ALA A 159 9.88 13.16 -4.63
C ALA A 159 10.88 14.02 -5.42
N GLN A 160 10.88 15.34 -5.19
CA GLN A 160 11.67 16.33 -5.94
C GLN A 160 12.86 16.89 -5.15
N GLN A 161 13.44 16.08 -4.25
CA GLN A 161 14.65 16.46 -3.54
C GLN A 161 15.77 16.84 -4.52
N LYS A 162 16.57 17.86 -4.17
CA LYS A 162 17.71 18.33 -4.99
C LYS A 162 18.71 17.20 -5.30
N GLU A 163 18.77 16.18 -4.43
CA GLU A 163 19.57 14.96 -4.59
C GLU A 163 19.25 14.17 -5.88
N PHE A 164 18.02 14.27 -6.40
CA PHE A 164 17.60 13.52 -7.58
C PHE A 164 17.91 14.22 -8.91
N ASN A 165 18.40 15.47 -8.88
CA ASN A 165 18.83 16.25 -10.05
C ASN A 165 17.87 16.16 -11.26
N LEU A 166 16.59 16.52 -11.03
CA LEU A 166 15.54 16.42 -12.03
C LEU A 166 15.71 17.47 -13.13
N LYS A 167 15.49 17.05 -14.39
CA LYS A 167 15.58 17.93 -15.58
C LYS A 167 14.38 18.86 -15.75
N ASN A 168 13.18 18.38 -15.39
CA ASN A 168 11.93 19.12 -15.61
C ASN A 168 11.53 19.90 -14.35
N PRO A 169 10.98 21.12 -14.50
CA PRO A 169 10.50 21.92 -13.38
C PRO A 169 9.26 21.27 -12.73
N SER A 170 9.05 21.59 -11.45
CA SER A 170 7.89 21.15 -10.67
C SER A 170 6.62 21.90 -11.05
N ALA A 171 5.48 21.21 -11.17
CA ALA A 171 4.18 21.79 -11.53
C ALA A 171 3.13 21.66 -10.41
N TYR A 172 3.46 22.10 -9.20
CA TYR A 172 2.61 21.89 -8.00
C TYR A 172 1.17 22.38 -8.14
N HIS A 173 0.95 23.52 -8.80
CA HIS A 173 -0.39 24.10 -8.97
C HIS A 173 -1.29 23.24 -9.86
N HIS A 174 -0.74 22.70 -10.95
CA HIS A 174 -1.49 21.83 -11.85
C HIS A 174 -1.82 20.49 -11.20
N ASP A 175 -0.90 19.95 -10.41
CA ASP A 175 -1.13 18.70 -9.68
C ASP A 175 -2.25 18.85 -8.63
N ILE A 176 -2.30 19.99 -7.92
CA ILE A 176 -3.37 20.26 -6.94
C ILE A 176 -4.72 20.47 -7.64
N LEU A 177 -4.75 21.17 -8.79
CA LEU A 177 -5.97 21.34 -9.57
C LEU A 177 -6.51 19.98 -10.05
N LEU A 178 -5.62 19.12 -10.56
CA LEU A 178 -5.97 17.76 -10.98
C LEU A 178 -6.49 16.93 -9.81
N LEU A 179 -5.84 17.02 -8.64
CA LEU A 179 -6.28 16.34 -7.42
C LEU A 179 -7.70 16.77 -7.00
N GLY A 180 -8.00 18.08 -7.08
CA GLY A 180 -9.33 18.61 -6.80
C GLY A 180 -10.39 18.06 -7.77
N PHE A 181 -10.09 18.06 -9.07
CA PHE A 181 -10.98 17.53 -10.10
C PHE A 181 -11.23 16.02 -9.93
N MET A 182 -10.18 15.23 -9.64
CA MET A 182 -10.31 13.80 -9.37
C MET A 182 -11.11 13.54 -8.09
N THR A 183 -10.91 14.35 -7.04
CA THR A 183 -11.66 14.22 -5.78
C THR A 183 -13.15 14.50 -5.99
N LEU A 184 -13.49 15.50 -6.83
CA LEU A 184 -14.87 15.78 -7.23
C LEU A 184 -15.49 14.57 -7.93
N LEU A 185 -14.81 14.01 -8.93
CA LEU A 185 -15.30 12.85 -9.68
C LEU A 185 -15.45 11.62 -8.77
N CYS A 186 -14.46 11.33 -7.92
CA CYS A 186 -14.54 10.24 -6.94
C CYS A 186 -15.72 10.44 -5.98
N GLY A 187 -15.94 11.67 -5.50
CA GLY A 187 -17.07 12.00 -4.63
C GLY A 187 -18.43 11.77 -5.30
N LEU A 188 -18.58 12.16 -6.57
CA LEU A 188 -19.81 11.91 -7.34
C LEU A 188 -20.04 10.40 -7.57
N LEU A 189 -18.97 9.65 -7.84
CA LEU A 189 -19.02 8.21 -8.07
C LEU A 189 -19.04 7.37 -6.79
N GLY A 190 -19.05 7.99 -5.60
CA GLY A 190 -18.99 7.26 -4.32
C GLY A 190 -17.68 6.51 -4.08
N LEU A 191 -16.62 6.85 -4.81
CA LEU A 191 -15.31 6.22 -4.73
C LEU A 191 -14.43 6.91 -3.69
N PRO A 192 -13.55 6.17 -2.98
CA PRO A 192 -12.61 6.78 -2.06
C PRO A 192 -11.63 7.70 -2.83
N PRO A 193 -11.44 8.95 -2.38
CA PRO A 193 -10.57 9.89 -3.06
C PRO A 193 -9.08 9.53 -2.89
N SER A 194 -8.32 9.62 -3.97
CA SER A 194 -6.87 9.34 -3.97
C SER A 194 -6.07 10.51 -3.39
N ASN A 195 -5.04 10.23 -2.58
CA ASN A 195 -4.13 11.24 -2.02
C ASN A 195 -2.66 10.92 -2.35
N GLY A 196 -1.80 11.93 -2.22
CA GLY A 196 -0.35 11.77 -2.40
C GLY A 196 0.25 10.79 -1.38
N VAL A 197 0.82 9.68 -1.86
CA VAL A 197 1.33 8.60 -1.01
C VAL A 197 2.78 8.88 -0.57
N LEU A 198 2.93 9.36 0.67
CA LEU A 198 4.20 9.81 1.26
C LEU A 198 5.38 8.81 1.17
N PRO A 199 5.24 7.51 1.47
CA PRO A 199 6.35 6.58 1.34
C PRO A 199 6.59 6.12 -0.11
N GLN A 200 5.55 6.09 -0.94
CA GLN A 200 5.63 5.53 -2.29
C GLN A 200 6.25 6.52 -3.28
N SER A 201 5.93 7.80 -3.19
CA SER A 201 6.49 8.85 -4.06
C SER A 201 8.03 8.86 -4.08
N PRO A 202 8.75 8.91 -2.93
CA PRO A 202 10.21 8.88 -2.96
C PRO A 202 10.78 7.50 -3.31
N MET A 203 10.07 6.40 -3.01
CA MET A 203 10.52 5.05 -3.42
C MET A 203 10.46 4.90 -4.95
N HIS A 204 9.41 5.43 -5.58
CA HIS A 204 9.26 5.45 -7.03
C HIS A 204 10.37 6.27 -7.70
N THR A 205 10.66 7.48 -7.19
CA THR A 205 11.79 8.27 -7.69
C THR A 205 13.11 7.53 -7.51
N LYS A 206 13.34 6.89 -6.35
CA LYS A 206 14.57 6.12 -6.09
C LYS A 206 14.73 4.89 -7.00
N SER A 207 13.64 4.23 -7.39
CA SER A 207 13.71 3.11 -8.33
C SER A 207 14.04 3.54 -9.76
N LEU A 208 13.67 4.76 -10.14
CA LEU A 208 13.95 5.33 -11.47
C LEU A 208 15.29 6.07 -11.53
N ALA A 209 15.87 6.42 -10.36
CA ALA A 209 17.14 7.10 -10.28
C ALA A 209 18.31 6.17 -10.59
N VAL A 210 19.06 6.48 -11.65
CA VAL A 210 20.34 5.81 -11.94
C VAL A 210 21.42 6.38 -11.03
N LEU A 211 21.72 5.68 -9.93
CA LEU A 211 22.87 5.98 -9.07
C LEU A 211 24.15 5.64 -9.83
N LYS A 212 24.75 6.63 -10.50
CA LYS A 212 26.08 6.48 -11.09
C LYS A 212 27.06 6.34 -9.92
N LYS A 213 27.62 5.14 -9.75
CA LYS A 213 28.71 4.91 -8.80
C LYS A 213 29.83 5.88 -9.19
N GLN A 214 30.11 6.90 -8.37
CA GLN A 214 31.32 7.69 -8.56
C GLN A 214 32.48 6.71 -8.42
N ALA A 215 33.14 6.41 -9.54
CA ALA A 215 34.45 5.81 -9.49
C ALA A 215 35.33 6.78 -8.71
N THR A 216 35.76 6.38 -7.53
CA THR A 216 36.85 7.04 -6.80
C THR A 216 37.94 7.38 -7.81
N PRO A 217 38.37 8.65 -7.94
CA PRO A 217 39.51 8.96 -8.77
C PRO A 217 40.69 8.21 -8.18
N HIS A 218 41.14 7.16 -8.87
CA HIS A 218 42.46 6.60 -8.59
C HIS A 218 43.44 7.75 -8.76
N THR A 219 43.96 8.22 -7.63
CA THR A 219 45.12 9.09 -7.53
C THR A 219 46.26 8.43 -8.30
N LYS A 220 46.49 8.88 -9.53
CA LYS A 220 47.80 8.77 -10.19
C LYS A 220 48.65 9.91 -9.65
N LYS A 221 49.60 9.57 -8.78
CA LYS A 221 50.88 10.26 -8.65
C LYS A 221 51.95 9.19 -8.61
#